data_AF-A0A0D3HXA5-F1
#
_entry.id   AF-A0A0D3HXA5-F1
#
_cell.length_a   1.000
_cell.length_b   1.000
_cell.length_c   1.000
_cell.angle_alpha   90.00
_cell.angle_beta   90.00
_cell.angle_gamma   90.00
#
_symmetry.space_group_name_H-M   'P 1'
#
loop_
_entity.id
_entity.type
_entity.pdbx_description
1 polymer ?
#
loop_
_entity_poly.entity_id
_entity_poly.type
_entity_poly.pdbx_seq_one_letter_code
_entity_poly.pdbx_strand_id
1 'polypeptide(L)'
;MLLPTTRLQSAGVSLLLASGCWLGVVPPGLADPPAEPAVSAPASTLMTLEQVRTISALQEMGSLPSEDKTALRRVSLENSQLKDKGALKVLKSGQEYAARGADPETQTLDVEVLRKAEERFNLLVEDLAPSFSGGYANRANVRVALKDYAGAVEDYEMALRLSPLSDDAWVNWLNRGSTLIALGQPERALPDLQRSVELSKAAAEKLSLLGRGSALHALGRWEAAAADYGAVVSKAPSDVQPFWLRYGLELLQVGRTQDALGIVRRVAAKFDIEPECQLALYAATNAAGGERGTAEAQRLWSVAPGEVKQRVAELDLAQRQWPPAAADAARTFLRSVASAWSSGE
;
A
#
# COMPACT_ATOMS: atom_id res chain seq x y z
N MET A 1 14.97 14.25 26.15
CA MET A 1 13.70 13.48 26.19
C MET A 1 13.15 13.44 24.77
N LEU A 2 13.33 12.28 24.13
CA LEU A 2 12.96 12.00 22.74
C LEU A 2 11.45 11.74 22.68
N LEU A 3 10.71 12.50 21.86
CA LEU A 3 9.32 12.18 21.54
C LEU A 3 9.32 10.95 20.61
N PRO A 4 8.42 9.96 20.82
CA PRO A 4 8.42 8.73 20.05
C PRO A 4 7.98 9.01 18.61
N THR A 5 8.81 8.56 17.67
CA THR A 5 8.68 8.63 16.20
C THR A 5 7.48 7.89 15.61
N THR A 6 6.53 7.44 16.44
CA THR A 6 5.49 6.47 16.04
C THR A 6 4.17 7.06 15.56
N ARG A 7 3.85 8.35 15.79
CA ARG A 7 2.53 8.92 15.43
C ARG A 7 2.42 9.52 14.02
N LEU A 8 3.48 10.12 13.48
CA LEU A 8 3.44 10.70 12.12
C LEU A 8 3.82 9.69 11.03
N GLN A 9 4.73 8.76 11.32
CA GLN A 9 5.09 7.67 10.39
C GLN A 9 3.94 6.68 10.20
N SER A 10 3.08 6.51 11.20
CA SER A 10 1.87 5.69 11.08
C SER A 10 0.74 6.41 10.35
N ALA A 11 0.65 7.74 10.37
CA ALA A 11 -0.46 8.47 9.75
C ALA A 11 -0.45 8.39 8.21
N GLY A 12 0.72 8.58 7.57
CA GLY A 12 0.83 8.47 6.10
C GLY A 12 0.63 7.04 5.58
N VAL A 13 1.12 6.04 6.32
CA VAL A 13 0.94 4.63 5.99
C VAL A 13 -0.49 4.15 6.26
N SER A 14 -1.13 4.68 7.31
CA SER A 14 -2.53 4.38 7.63
C SER A 14 -3.47 4.99 6.60
N LEU A 15 -3.20 6.19 6.09
CA LEU A 15 -4.03 6.78 5.04
C LEU A 15 -3.95 5.98 3.74
N LEU A 16 -2.77 5.55 3.26
CA LEU A 16 -2.69 4.75 2.03
C LEU A 16 -3.18 3.30 2.18
N LEU A 17 -2.88 2.62 3.30
CA LEU A 17 -3.32 1.23 3.50
C LEU A 17 -4.78 1.13 3.98
N ALA A 18 -5.29 2.08 4.77
CA ALA A 18 -6.71 2.12 5.15
C ALA A 18 -7.58 2.61 3.98
N SER A 19 -7.13 3.60 3.19
CA SER A 19 -7.83 3.99 1.97
C SER A 19 -7.73 2.92 0.89
N GLY A 20 -6.60 2.24 0.71
CA GLY A 20 -6.48 1.13 -0.24
C GLY A 20 -7.31 -0.11 0.12
N CYS A 21 -7.68 -0.27 1.40
CA CYS A 21 -8.55 -1.36 1.84
C CYS A 21 -10.05 -1.04 1.79
N TRP A 22 -10.47 0.23 1.61
CA TRP A 22 -11.89 0.63 1.58
C TRP A 22 -12.29 1.48 0.36
N LEU A 23 -11.34 2.18 -0.26
CA LEU A 23 -11.50 3.09 -1.39
C LEU A 23 -10.55 2.66 -2.52
N GLY A 24 -10.99 1.68 -3.31
CA GLY A 24 -10.38 1.33 -4.59
C GLY A 24 -10.56 2.44 -5.63
N VAL A 25 -9.90 3.58 -5.44
CA VAL A 25 -9.81 4.64 -6.45
C VAL A 25 -8.34 4.91 -6.74
N VAL A 26 -7.77 4.05 -7.58
CA VAL A 26 -6.68 4.47 -8.46
C VAL A 26 -7.34 5.27 -9.58
N PRO A 27 -7.07 6.58 -9.74
CA PRO A 27 -7.65 7.35 -10.84
C PRO A 27 -7.16 6.79 -12.19
N PRO A 28 -8.02 6.69 -13.21
CA PRO A 28 -7.59 6.26 -14.54
C PRO A 28 -6.76 7.36 -15.21
N GLY A 29 -5.64 6.97 -15.82
CA GLY A 29 -4.98 7.73 -16.87
C GLY A 29 -4.24 8.99 -16.43
N LEU A 30 -3.00 8.82 -15.97
CA LEU A 30 -1.94 9.79 -16.29
C LEU A 30 -1.04 9.10 -17.31
N ALA A 31 -0.88 9.74 -18.46
CA ALA A 31 -0.12 9.24 -19.60
C ALA A 31 1.24 8.69 -19.17
N ASP A 32 1.65 7.56 -19.78
CA ASP A 32 2.96 6.96 -19.59
C ASP A 32 4.05 8.03 -19.80
N PRO A 33 4.91 8.32 -18.82
CA PRO A 33 6.15 9.01 -19.10
C PRO A 33 6.98 8.12 -20.04
N PRO A 34 7.83 8.70 -20.91
CA PRO A 34 8.58 7.93 -21.89
C PRO A 34 9.40 6.85 -21.17
N ALA A 35 9.31 5.62 -21.69
CA ALA A 35 10.08 4.50 -21.20
C ALA A 35 11.57 4.88 -21.15
N GLU A 36 12.16 4.90 -19.96
CA GLU A 36 13.62 4.84 -19.87
C GLU A 36 14.06 3.56 -20.59
N PRO A 37 15.09 3.63 -21.45
CA PRO A 37 15.55 2.46 -22.18
C PRO A 37 15.93 1.39 -21.16
N ALA A 38 15.38 0.19 -21.33
CA ALA A 38 15.75 -0.98 -20.55
C ALA A 38 17.26 -1.24 -20.76
N VAL A 39 18.07 -0.74 -19.84
CA VAL A 39 19.49 -1.06 -19.80
C VAL A 39 19.58 -2.49 -19.29
N SER A 40 19.88 -3.42 -20.18
CA SER A 40 20.21 -4.79 -19.81
C SER A 40 21.40 -4.75 -18.83
N ALA A 41 21.16 -5.12 -17.58
CA ALA A 41 22.22 -5.22 -16.59
C ALA A 41 23.25 -6.27 -17.04
N PRO A 42 24.54 -5.92 -17.18
CA PRO A 42 25.57 -6.92 -17.42
C PRO A 42 25.83 -7.69 -16.13
N ALA A 43 26.19 -8.96 -16.27
CA ALA A 43 26.64 -9.79 -15.17
C ALA A 43 27.82 -9.14 -14.42
N SER A 44 27.68 -9.06 -13.08
CA SER A 44 28.73 -8.89 -12.07
C SER A 44 29.81 -7.83 -12.35
N THR A 45 29.43 -6.55 -12.29
CA THR A 45 30.39 -5.45 -12.05
C THR A 45 30.18 -4.92 -10.63
N LEU A 46 31.24 -4.86 -9.82
CA LEU A 46 31.19 -4.26 -8.48
C LEU A 46 30.82 -2.77 -8.61
N MET A 47 29.81 -2.30 -7.88
CA MET A 47 29.40 -0.90 -7.88
C MET A 47 30.35 -0.04 -7.04
N THR A 48 30.67 1.17 -7.51
CA THR A 48 31.39 2.21 -6.76
C THR A 48 30.42 3.14 -6.02
N LEU A 49 30.88 3.84 -4.97
CA LEU A 49 30.08 4.84 -4.23
C LEU A 49 29.44 5.92 -5.12
N GLU A 50 30.07 6.26 -6.25
CA GLU A 50 29.53 7.24 -7.20
C GLU A 50 28.38 6.67 -8.05
N GLN A 51 28.42 5.36 -8.36
CA GLN A 51 27.38 4.66 -9.12
C GLN A 51 26.09 4.43 -8.30
N VAL A 52 26.20 4.44 -6.96
CA VAL A 52 25.09 4.28 -6.00
C VAL A 52 24.08 5.46 -6.03
N ARG A 53 24.33 6.48 -6.85
CA ARG A 53 23.43 7.65 -6.98
C ARG A 53 22.11 7.36 -7.68
N THR A 54 21.93 6.22 -8.34
CA THR A 54 20.65 5.83 -8.98
C THR A 54 19.85 4.85 -8.13
N ILE A 55 18.52 4.90 -8.24
CA ILE A 55 17.64 4.00 -7.49
C ILE A 55 17.84 2.54 -7.90
N SER A 56 18.06 2.26 -9.18
CA SER A 56 18.38 0.90 -9.64
C SER A 56 19.69 0.39 -9.01
N ALA A 57 20.70 1.25 -8.90
CA ALA A 57 21.93 0.90 -8.17
C ALA A 57 21.69 0.67 -6.67
N LEU A 58 20.75 1.41 -6.06
CA LEU A 58 20.36 1.19 -4.67
C LEU A 58 19.66 -0.17 -4.45
N GLN A 59 18.97 -0.70 -5.47
CA GLN A 59 18.35 -2.02 -5.40
C GLN A 59 19.40 -3.15 -5.46
N GLU A 60 20.56 -2.91 -6.08
CA GLU A 60 21.65 -3.89 -6.24
C GLU A 60 22.80 -3.75 -5.22
N MET A 61 22.57 -3.03 -4.10
CA MET A 61 23.60 -2.73 -3.09
C MET A 61 24.27 -3.95 -2.45
N GLY A 62 23.69 -5.15 -2.57
CA GLY A 62 24.34 -6.40 -2.13
C GLY A 62 25.74 -6.60 -2.74
N SER A 63 25.96 -6.06 -3.94
CA SER A 63 27.20 -6.16 -4.70
C SER A 63 28.33 -5.21 -4.26
N LEU A 64 28.04 -4.20 -3.43
CA LEU A 64 29.05 -3.21 -3.00
C LEU A 64 30.14 -3.85 -2.10
N PRO A 65 31.42 -3.43 -2.24
CA PRO A 65 32.49 -3.75 -1.29
C PRO A 65 32.15 -3.35 0.16
N SER A 66 32.74 -4.03 1.14
CA SER A 66 32.46 -3.80 2.58
C SER A 66 32.85 -2.39 3.06
N GLU A 67 33.95 -1.85 2.54
CA GLU A 67 34.44 -0.51 2.87
C GLU A 67 33.48 0.56 2.34
N ASP A 68 33.02 0.42 1.09
CA ASP A 68 32.03 1.30 0.47
C ASP A 68 30.69 1.25 1.21
N LYS A 69 30.22 0.06 1.62
CA LYS A 69 29.01 -0.08 2.45
C LYS A 69 29.16 0.64 3.79
N THR A 70 30.32 0.55 4.42
CA THR A 70 30.62 1.25 5.69
C THR A 70 30.60 2.77 5.50
N ALA A 71 31.24 3.27 4.45
CA ALA A 71 31.26 4.70 4.13
C ALA A 71 29.85 5.23 3.81
N LEU A 72 29.09 4.51 2.98
CA LEU A 72 27.72 4.85 2.63
C LEU A 72 26.79 4.85 3.85
N ARG A 73 26.97 3.90 4.77
CA ARG A 73 26.22 3.84 6.02
C ARG A 73 26.51 5.05 6.92
N ARG A 74 27.78 5.49 6.97
CA ARG A 74 28.17 6.70 7.72
C ARG A 74 27.46 7.93 7.15
N VAL A 75 27.55 8.14 5.84
CA VAL A 75 26.88 9.27 5.15
C VAL A 75 25.36 9.20 5.33
N SER A 76 24.76 8.00 5.22
CA SER A 76 23.33 7.81 5.44
C SER A 76 22.90 8.20 6.85
N LEU A 77 23.71 7.86 7.87
CA LEU A 77 23.42 8.19 9.26
C LEU A 77 23.59 9.69 9.53
N GLU A 78 24.55 10.34 8.88
CA GLU A 78 24.74 11.79 8.96
C GLU A 78 23.56 12.52 8.31
N ASN A 79 23.17 12.12 7.10
CA ASN A 79 22.04 12.68 6.35
C ASN A 79 20.68 12.39 6.99
N SER A 80 20.55 11.35 7.82
CA SER A 80 19.34 11.09 8.58
C SER A 80 19.21 11.96 9.84
N GLN A 81 20.23 12.75 10.21
CA GLN A 81 20.23 13.55 11.43
C GLN A 81 20.12 15.04 11.13
N LEU A 82 19.16 15.72 11.79
CA LEU A 82 19.02 17.17 11.73
C LEU A 82 19.55 17.80 13.03
N LYS A 83 20.71 18.45 12.97
CA LYS A 83 21.39 19.04 14.13
C LYS A 83 21.10 20.53 14.32
N ASP A 84 20.82 21.25 13.24
CA ASP A 84 20.54 22.69 13.32
C ASP A 84 19.23 22.98 14.06
N LYS A 85 19.28 23.89 15.03
CA LYS A 85 18.12 24.20 15.89
C LYS A 85 17.04 24.98 15.13
N GLY A 86 17.41 25.81 14.15
CA GLY A 86 16.46 26.56 13.33
C GLY A 86 15.70 25.62 12.40
N ALA A 87 16.42 24.79 11.66
CA ALA A 87 15.88 23.74 10.81
C ALA A 87 15.00 22.76 11.60
N LEU A 88 15.39 22.38 12.82
CA LEU A 88 14.59 21.51 13.67
C LEU A 88 13.24 22.15 14.06
N LYS A 89 13.18 23.47 14.30
CA LYS A 89 11.92 24.17 14.53
C LYS A 89 11.04 24.16 13.28
N VAL A 90 11.63 24.36 12.10
CA VAL A 90 10.91 24.30 10.82
C VAL A 90 10.34 22.89 10.60
N LEU A 91 11.15 21.84 10.76
CA LEU A 91 10.72 20.44 10.68
C LEU A 91 9.52 20.17 11.59
N LYS A 92 9.61 20.55 12.86
CA LYS A 92 8.52 20.36 13.84
C LYS A 92 7.24 21.10 13.44
N SER A 93 7.37 22.36 13.01
CA SER A 93 6.21 23.13 12.55
C SER A 93 5.54 22.50 11.33
N GLY A 94 6.33 22.00 10.37
CA GLY A 94 5.80 21.27 9.21
C GLY A 94 5.08 19.99 9.60
N GLN A 95 5.64 19.24 10.55
CA GLN A 95 5.02 18.03 11.11
C GLN A 95 3.71 18.31 11.86
N GLU A 96 3.64 19.43 12.58
CA GLU A 96 2.41 19.88 13.25
C GLU A 96 1.32 20.28 12.25
N TYR A 97 1.68 21.01 11.18
CA TYR A 97 0.74 21.28 10.09
C TYR A 97 0.30 19.97 9.42
N ALA A 98 1.21 19.06 9.09
CA ALA A 98 0.87 17.79 8.45
C ALA A 98 -0.10 16.96 9.31
N ALA A 99 0.14 16.87 10.62
CA ALA A 99 -0.72 16.15 11.55
C ALA A 99 -2.12 16.77 11.69
N ARG A 100 -2.22 18.10 11.59
CA ARG A 100 -3.51 18.81 11.60
C ARG A 100 -4.24 18.74 10.26
N GLY A 101 -3.48 18.66 9.17
CA GLY A 101 -4.01 18.65 7.81
C GLY A 101 -4.50 17.28 7.34
N ALA A 102 -4.08 16.21 8.00
CA ALA A 102 -4.51 14.85 7.71
C ALA A 102 -4.87 14.13 9.01
N ASP A 103 -6.16 14.11 9.33
CA ASP A 103 -6.67 13.42 10.52
C ASP A 103 -6.85 11.93 10.22
N PRO A 104 -6.08 11.04 10.88
CA PRO A 104 -6.14 9.61 10.63
C PRO A 104 -7.45 8.96 11.15
N GLU A 105 -8.16 9.59 12.09
CA GLU A 105 -9.40 9.06 12.67
C GLU A 105 -10.60 9.39 11.78
N THR A 106 -10.70 10.64 11.33
CA THR A 106 -11.82 11.10 10.49
C THR A 106 -11.57 10.91 8.99
N GLN A 107 -10.33 10.61 8.59
CA GLN A 107 -9.89 10.52 7.19
C GLN A 107 -10.14 11.82 6.41
N THR A 108 -10.30 12.94 7.11
CA THR A 108 -10.48 14.25 6.49
C THR A 108 -9.14 14.89 6.15
N LEU A 109 -9.09 15.56 5.00
CA LEU A 109 -7.91 16.25 4.50
C LEU A 109 -8.19 17.75 4.39
N ASP A 110 -7.45 18.55 5.15
CA ASP A 110 -7.40 20.00 5.01
C ASP A 110 -6.23 20.37 4.10
N VAL A 111 -6.55 20.57 2.82
CA VAL A 111 -5.59 20.87 1.76
C VAL A 111 -4.79 22.15 2.07
N GLU A 112 -5.42 23.17 2.64
CA GLU A 112 -4.76 24.44 2.95
C GLU A 112 -3.73 24.28 4.08
N VAL A 113 -4.07 23.49 5.09
CA VAL A 113 -3.13 23.15 6.17
C VAL A 113 -1.99 22.25 5.66
N LEU A 114 -2.27 21.31 4.77
CA LEU A 114 -1.26 20.47 4.13
C LEU A 114 -0.31 21.29 3.24
N ARG A 115 -0.79 22.31 2.52
CA ARG A 115 0.06 23.23 1.75
C ARG A 115 1.03 23.99 2.65
N LYS A 116 0.60 24.43 3.83
CA LYS A 116 1.50 25.02 4.84
C LYS A 116 2.56 24.05 5.30
N ALA A 117 2.23 22.76 5.46
CA ALA A 117 3.22 21.74 5.77
C ALA A 117 4.25 21.58 4.63
N GLU A 118 3.78 21.53 3.37
CA GLU A 118 4.63 21.46 2.18
C GLU A 118 5.60 22.65 2.11
N GLU A 119 5.13 23.88 2.33
CA GLU A 119 5.97 25.09 2.38
C GLU A 119 7.08 25.00 3.44
N ARG A 120 6.77 24.47 4.64
CA ARG A 120 7.79 24.25 5.68
C ARG A 120 8.84 23.25 5.23
N PHE A 121 8.44 22.19 4.54
CA PHE A 121 9.39 21.19 4.07
C PHE A 121 10.18 21.67 2.84
N ASN A 122 9.62 22.51 1.97
CA ASN A 122 10.36 23.19 0.90
C ASN A 122 11.50 24.03 1.47
N LEU A 123 11.19 24.91 2.43
CA LEU A 123 12.20 25.71 3.15
C LEU A 123 13.29 24.83 3.77
N LEU A 124 12.93 23.65 4.29
CA LEU A 124 13.87 22.73 4.90
C LEU A 124 14.84 22.13 3.87
N VAL A 125 14.33 21.66 2.73
CA VAL A 125 15.15 20.95 1.74
C VAL A 125 15.86 21.86 0.74
N GLU A 126 15.41 23.11 0.59
CA GLU A 126 16.02 24.08 -0.32
C GLU A 126 17.04 24.98 0.40
N ASP A 127 16.69 25.51 1.59
CA ASP A 127 17.47 26.59 2.21
C ASP A 127 18.23 26.17 3.47
N LEU A 128 17.68 25.25 4.27
CA LEU A 128 18.19 25.01 5.63
C LEU A 128 19.00 23.72 5.78
N ALA A 129 18.58 22.64 5.14
CA ALA A 129 19.16 21.31 5.33
C ALA A 129 18.97 20.42 4.07
N PRO A 130 19.57 20.78 2.92
CA PRO A 130 19.37 20.06 1.66
C PRO A 130 19.88 18.62 1.65
N SER A 131 20.76 18.23 2.58
CA SER A 131 21.22 16.85 2.74
C SER A 131 20.39 16.04 3.76
N PHE A 132 19.43 16.66 4.43
CA PHE A 132 18.61 15.99 5.43
C PHE A 132 17.52 15.14 4.75
N SER A 133 17.73 13.82 4.71
CA SER A 133 16.82 12.89 4.03
C SER A 133 15.39 12.92 4.60
N GLY A 134 15.26 13.21 5.90
CA GLY A 134 13.96 13.33 6.55
C GLY A 134 13.12 14.48 6.01
N GLY A 135 13.73 15.56 5.50
CA GLY A 135 12.99 16.69 4.91
C GLY A 135 12.21 16.25 3.68
N TYR A 136 12.89 15.58 2.75
CA TYR A 136 12.27 15.03 1.54
C TYR A 136 11.21 13.97 1.89
N ALA A 137 11.51 13.04 2.79
CA ALA A 137 10.54 12.02 3.19
C ALA A 137 9.25 12.61 3.80
N ASN A 138 9.36 13.68 4.61
CA ASN A 138 8.19 14.36 5.15
C ASN A 138 7.42 15.16 4.08
N ARG A 139 8.13 15.82 3.15
CA ARG A 139 7.50 16.48 2.00
C ARG A 139 6.75 15.50 1.12
N ALA A 140 7.36 14.35 0.82
CA ALA A 140 6.75 13.26 0.06
C ALA A 140 5.44 12.80 0.69
N ASN A 141 5.42 12.56 2.01
CA ASN A 141 4.20 12.16 2.73
C ASN A 141 3.08 13.20 2.58
N VAL A 142 3.41 14.50 2.63
CA VAL A 142 2.43 15.57 2.43
C VAL A 142 1.95 15.62 0.98
N ARG A 143 2.85 15.46 0.00
CA ARG A 143 2.52 15.39 -1.42
C ARG A 143 1.62 14.21 -1.77
N VAL A 144 1.84 13.04 -1.15
CA VAL A 144 0.91 11.89 -1.21
C VAL A 144 -0.49 12.28 -0.71
N ALA A 145 -0.59 12.96 0.43
CA ALA A 145 -1.88 13.40 0.97
C ALA A 145 -2.56 14.44 0.05
N LEU A 146 -1.77 15.29 -0.60
CA LEU A 146 -2.22 16.24 -1.63
C LEU A 146 -2.47 15.59 -3.01
N LYS A 147 -2.27 14.27 -3.14
CA LYS A 147 -2.36 13.49 -4.38
C LYS A 147 -1.36 13.90 -5.48
N ASP A 148 -0.32 14.63 -5.12
CA ASP A 148 0.87 14.83 -5.96
C ASP A 148 1.80 13.62 -5.83
N TYR A 149 1.38 12.51 -6.45
CA TYR A 149 2.14 11.26 -6.36
C TYR A 149 3.46 11.32 -7.12
N ALA A 150 3.54 12.07 -8.23
CA ALA A 150 4.77 12.22 -9.00
C ALA A 150 5.84 12.96 -8.18
N GLY A 151 5.50 14.13 -7.62
CA GLY A 151 6.41 14.88 -6.74
C GLY A 151 6.78 14.11 -5.47
N ALA A 152 5.88 13.29 -4.93
CA ALA A 152 6.19 12.41 -3.82
C ALA A 152 7.20 11.31 -4.16
N VAL A 153 7.10 10.69 -5.35
CA VAL A 153 8.09 9.71 -5.81
C VAL A 153 9.47 10.35 -5.90
N GLU A 154 9.60 11.53 -6.52
CA GLU A 154 10.86 12.25 -6.62
C GLU A 154 11.48 12.54 -5.24
N ASP A 155 10.66 12.95 -4.27
CA ASP A 155 11.13 13.21 -2.91
C ASP A 155 11.55 11.94 -2.17
N TYR A 156 10.80 10.84 -2.27
CA TYR A 156 11.24 9.57 -1.68
C TYR A 156 12.52 9.06 -2.35
N GLU A 157 12.66 9.23 -3.66
CA GLU A 157 13.91 8.91 -4.35
C GLU A 157 15.08 9.73 -3.80
N MET A 158 14.89 11.03 -3.58
CA MET A 158 15.93 11.86 -2.98
C MET A 158 16.26 11.42 -1.56
N ALA A 159 15.24 11.12 -0.74
CA ALA A 159 15.44 10.60 0.62
C ALA A 159 16.24 9.28 0.62
N LEU A 160 15.95 8.38 -0.33
CA LEU A 160 16.66 7.11 -0.51
C LEU A 160 18.09 7.32 -1.04
N ARG A 161 18.35 8.27 -1.93
CA ARG A 161 19.70 8.61 -2.40
C ARG A 161 20.56 9.20 -1.28
N LEU A 162 19.97 10.01 -0.41
CA LEU A 162 20.67 10.63 0.72
C LEU A 162 20.98 9.65 1.85
N SER A 163 20.04 8.73 2.14
CA SER A 163 20.14 7.82 3.29
C SER A 163 19.76 6.37 2.98
N PRO A 164 20.40 5.71 1.99
CA PRO A 164 20.01 4.38 1.52
C PRO A 164 20.23 3.26 2.53
N LEU A 165 21.13 3.46 3.50
CA LEU A 165 21.46 2.48 4.55
C LEU A 165 21.10 2.98 5.96
N SER A 166 20.16 3.92 6.07
CA SER A 166 19.59 4.30 7.36
C SER A 166 18.70 3.18 7.91
N ASP A 167 18.60 3.08 9.23
CA ASP A 167 17.77 2.06 9.90
C ASP A 167 16.28 2.14 9.51
N ASP A 168 15.82 3.33 9.08
CA ASP A 168 14.45 3.61 8.66
C ASP A 168 14.29 3.63 7.12
N ALA A 169 15.32 3.26 6.35
CA ALA A 169 15.28 3.28 4.88
C ALA A 169 14.15 2.42 4.30
N TRP A 170 13.78 1.33 4.99
CA TRP A 170 12.65 0.47 4.62
C TRP A 170 11.34 1.26 4.46
N VAL A 171 11.12 2.31 5.28
CA VAL A 171 9.90 3.14 5.21
C VAL A 171 9.83 3.92 3.90
N ASN A 172 10.96 4.45 3.42
CA ASN A 172 10.99 5.20 2.17
C ASN A 172 10.82 4.26 0.96
N TRP A 173 11.38 3.05 1.01
CA TRP A 173 11.10 2.02 0.01
C TRP A 173 9.62 1.62 0.00
N LEU A 174 9.03 1.39 1.17
CA LEU A 174 7.60 1.09 1.32
C LEU A 174 6.73 2.21 0.74
N ASN A 175 7.01 3.45 1.11
CA ASN A 175 6.18 4.58 0.74
C ASN A 175 6.33 4.93 -0.74
N ARG A 176 7.55 4.88 -1.30
CA ARG A 176 7.75 5.04 -2.75
C ARG A 176 7.03 3.94 -3.52
N GLY A 177 7.20 2.69 -3.13
CA GLY A 177 6.50 1.56 -3.75
C GLY A 177 4.98 1.69 -3.68
N SER A 178 4.43 2.08 -2.53
CA SER A 178 2.98 2.33 -2.38
C SER A 178 2.50 3.50 -3.24
N THR A 179 3.31 4.55 -3.36
CA THR A 179 3.00 5.72 -4.21
C THR A 179 3.04 5.36 -5.70
N LEU A 180 3.97 4.49 -6.11
CA LEU A 180 4.05 3.96 -7.47
C LEU A 180 2.82 3.09 -7.81
N ILE A 181 2.30 2.30 -6.86
CA ILE A 181 1.02 1.58 -7.05
C ILE A 181 -0.11 2.59 -7.28
N ALA A 182 -0.19 3.67 -6.49
CA ALA A 182 -1.22 4.71 -6.65
C ALA A 182 -1.13 5.44 -8.01
N LEU A 183 0.05 5.49 -8.62
CA LEU A 183 0.29 5.97 -9.99
C LEU A 183 -0.03 4.93 -11.08
N GLY A 184 -0.45 3.72 -10.71
CA GLY A 184 -0.68 2.64 -11.66
C GLY A 184 0.61 2.03 -12.24
N GLN A 185 1.73 2.12 -11.51
CA GLN A 185 3.04 1.62 -11.94
C GLN A 185 3.55 0.48 -11.03
N PRO A 186 2.82 -0.63 -10.91
CA PRO A 186 3.17 -1.71 -9.98
C PRO A 186 4.46 -2.46 -10.36
N GLU A 187 4.88 -2.41 -11.64
CA GLU A 187 6.14 -2.98 -12.12
C GLU A 187 7.35 -2.28 -11.49
N ARG A 188 7.26 -0.94 -11.35
CA ARG A 188 8.28 -0.13 -10.67
C ARG A 188 8.20 -0.27 -9.15
N ALA A 189 7.00 -0.49 -8.61
CA ALA A 189 6.77 -0.61 -7.18
C ALA A 189 7.29 -1.92 -6.57
N LEU A 190 7.18 -3.03 -7.30
CA LEU A 190 7.52 -4.36 -6.78
C LEU A 190 8.96 -4.46 -6.23
N PRO A 191 10.03 -4.03 -6.95
CA PRO A 191 11.39 -4.13 -6.42
C PRO A 191 11.60 -3.26 -5.18
N ASP A 192 10.96 -2.10 -5.08
CA ASP A 192 10.99 -1.25 -3.87
C ASP A 192 10.36 -1.96 -2.67
N LEU A 193 9.19 -2.57 -2.86
CA LEU A 193 8.47 -3.24 -1.80
C LEU A 193 9.17 -4.53 -1.37
N GLN A 194 9.82 -5.22 -2.30
CA GLN A 194 10.73 -6.31 -1.97
C GLN A 194 11.89 -5.81 -1.11
N ARG A 195 12.50 -4.69 -1.48
CA ARG A 195 13.58 -4.08 -0.70
C ARG A 195 13.12 -3.65 0.69
N SER A 196 11.90 -3.14 0.80
CA SER A 196 11.29 -2.83 2.10
C SER A 196 11.16 -4.07 2.97
N VAL A 197 10.66 -5.20 2.43
CA VAL A 197 10.56 -6.47 3.16
C VAL A 197 11.92 -6.93 3.65
N GLU A 198 12.95 -6.91 2.78
CA GLU A 198 14.33 -7.31 3.11
C GLU A 198 14.94 -6.49 4.25
N LEU A 199 14.63 -5.20 4.31
CA LEU A 199 15.17 -4.27 5.32
C LEU A 199 14.32 -4.18 6.58
N SER A 200 13.03 -4.53 6.50
CA SER A 200 12.09 -4.37 7.61
C SER A 200 12.43 -5.29 8.79
N LYS A 201 12.42 -4.73 10.00
CA LYS A 201 12.50 -5.50 11.25
C LYS A 201 11.12 -6.13 11.52
N ALA A 202 11.05 -7.17 12.36
CA ALA A 202 9.83 -7.95 12.63
C ALA A 202 8.57 -7.11 12.94
N ALA A 203 8.70 -5.98 13.64
CA ALA A 203 7.57 -5.09 13.95
C ALA A 203 6.99 -4.36 12.72
N ALA A 204 7.80 -4.13 11.69
CA ALA A 204 7.47 -3.41 10.46
C ALA A 204 7.16 -4.34 9.27
N GLU A 205 7.52 -5.61 9.39
CA GLU A 205 7.38 -6.63 8.35
C GLU A 205 5.93 -6.76 7.83
N LYS A 206 4.94 -6.62 8.72
CA LYS A 206 3.50 -6.60 8.35
C LYS A 206 3.23 -5.59 7.24
N LEU A 207 3.66 -4.34 7.40
CA LEU A 207 3.36 -3.26 6.44
C LEU A 207 4.07 -3.50 5.10
N SER A 208 5.31 -3.98 5.15
CA SER A 208 6.09 -4.29 3.94
C SER A 208 5.48 -5.44 3.14
N LEU A 209 5.03 -6.51 3.82
CA LEU A 209 4.32 -7.62 3.17
C LEU A 209 2.98 -7.20 2.57
N LEU A 210 2.21 -6.36 3.28
CA LEU A 210 0.95 -5.82 2.74
C LEU A 210 1.19 -4.96 1.49
N GLY A 211 2.21 -4.12 1.50
CA GLY A 211 2.61 -3.33 0.34
C GLY A 211 3.00 -4.21 -0.83
N ARG A 212 3.91 -5.18 -0.63
CA ARG A 212 4.35 -6.11 -1.67
C ARG A 212 3.20 -6.96 -2.22
N GLY A 213 2.34 -7.49 -1.35
CA GLY A 213 1.12 -8.20 -1.73
C GLY A 213 0.22 -7.36 -2.64
N SER A 214 0.12 -6.05 -2.39
CA SER A 214 -0.68 -5.12 -3.20
C SER A 214 -0.07 -4.88 -4.59
N ALA A 215 1.26 -4.78 -4.71
CA ALA A 215 1.93 -4.74 -6.01
C ALA A 215 1.77 -6.06 -6.77
N LEU A 216 1.91 -7.20 -6.08
CA LEU A 216 1.73 -8.52 -6.68
C LEU A 216 0.30 -8.72 -7.19
N HIS A 217 -0.69 -8.26 -6.43
CA HIS A 217 -2.09 -8.19 -6.85
C HIS A 217 -2.24 -7.37 -8.13
N ALA A 218 -1.75 -6.13 -8.14
CA ALA A 218 -1.85 -5.27 -9.33
C ALA A 218 -1.17 -5.86 -10.57
N LEU A 219 -0.12 -6.68 -10.40
CA LEU A 219 0.59 -7.40 -11.46
C LEU A 219 -0.06 -8.75 -11.84
N GLY A 220 -1.18 -9.11 -11.24
CA GLY A 220 -1.85 -10.40 -11.46
C GLY A 220 -1.10 -11.62 -10.94
N ARG A 221 -0.14 -11.42 -10.02
CA ARG A 221 0.65 -12.48 -9.37
C ARG A 221 -0.06 -12.98 -8.11
N TRP A 222 -1.26 -13.50 -8.30
CA TRP A 222 -2.23 -13.82 -7.24
C TRP A 222 -1.71 -14.80 -6.18
N GLU A 223 -1.00 -15.87 -6.59
CA GLU A 223 -0.44 -16.87 -5.66
C GLU A 223 0.58 -16.24 -4.70
N ALA A 224 1.45 -15.37 -5.24
CA ALA A 224 2.45 -14.67 -4.45
C ALA A 224 1.80 -13.60 -3.54
N ALA A 225 0.78 -12.90 -4.03
CA ALA A 225 -0.01 -11.97 -3.21
C ALA A 225 -0.70 -12.70 -2.04
N ALA A 226 -1.32 -13.85 -2.31
CA ALA A 226 -1.93 -14.70 -1.28
C ALA A 226 -0.92 -15.17 -0.25
N ALA A 227 0.31 -15.52 -0.66
CA ALA A 227 1.37 -15.90 0.25
C ALA A 227 1.76 -14.76 1.21
N ASP A 228 1.92 -13.54 0.70
CA ASP A 228 2.25 -12.36 1.52
C ASP A 228 1.13 -12.01 2.50
N TYR A 229 -0.12 -11.95 2.03
CA TYR A 229 -1.25 -11.70 2.92
C TYR A 229 -1.44 -12.81 3.95
N GLY A 230 -1.29 -14.07 3.55
CA GLY A 230 -1.36 -15.23 4.44
C GLY A 230 -0.28 -15.22 5.52
N ALA A 231 0.94 -14.78 5.20
CA ALA A 231 2.03 -14.61 6.16
C ALA A 231 1.73 -13.53 7.23
N VAL A 232 0.98 -12.49 6.86
CA VAL A 232 0.50 -11.49 7.84
C VAL A 232 -0.62 -12.07 8.70
N VAL A 233 -1.60 -12.74 8.09
CA VAL A 233 -2.76 -13.34 8.77
C VAL A 233 -2.32 -14.40 9.79
N SER A 234 -1.32 -15.22 9.46
CA SER A 234 -0.84 -16.30 10.34
C SER A 234 -0.23 -15.81 11.66
N LYS A 235 0.30 -14.58 11.69
CA LYS A 235 0.87 -13.97 12.91
C LYS A 235 -0.19 -13.46 13.89
N ALA A 236 -1.38 -13.12 13.41
CA ALA A 236 -2.48 -12.63 14.24
C ALA A 236 -3.83 -13.20 13.74
N PRO A 237 -4.05 -14.52 13.84
CA PRO A 237 -5.18 -15.21 13.19
C PRO A 237 -6.55 -14.92 13.82
N SER A 238 -6.61 -14.20 14.94
CA SER A 238 -7.83 -13.74 15.61
C SER A 238 -8.14 -12.26 15.35
N ASP A 239 -7.15 -11.48 14.91
CA ASP A 239 -7.32 -10.05 14.63
C ASP A 239 -7.74 -9.86 13.17
N VAL A 240 -9.03 -10.07 12.91
CA VAL A 240 -9.62 -9.89 11.57
C VAL A 240 -9.49 -8.44 11.16
N GLN A 241 -8.83 -8.17 10.02
CA GLN A 241 -8.55 -6.82 9.52
C GLN A 241 -9.12 -6.64 8.10
N PRO A 242 -9.42 -5.41 7.65
CA PRO A 242 -10.02 -5.19 6.33
C PRO A 242 -9.26 -5.83 5.15
N PHE A 243 -7.93 -5.82 5.18
CA PHE A 243 -7.10 -6.40 4.11
C PHE A 243 -7.30 -7.92 3.91
N TRP A 244 -7.89 -8.62 4.88
CA TRP A 244 -8.20 -10.05 4.75
C TRP A 244 -9.20 -10.33 3.64
N LEU A 245 -10.02 -9.33 3.27
CA LEU A 245 -10.87 -9.44 2.09
C LEU A 245 -10.03 -9.70 0.84
N ARG A 246 -8.98 -8.91 0.62
CA ARG A 246 -8.03 -9.12 -0.49
C ARG A 246 -7.46 -10.52 -0.46
N TYR A 247 -6.98 -10.98 0.70
CA TYR A 247 -6.48 -12.34 0.85
C TYR A 247 -7.51 -13.42 0.45
N GLY A 248 -8.75 -13.29 0.89
CA GLY A 248 -9.84 -14.20 0.53
C GLY A 248 -10.13 -14.20 -0.97
N LEU A 249 -10.10 -13.03 -1.61
CA LEU A 249 -10.28 -12.90 -3.06
C LEU A 249 -9.10 -13.52 -3.83
N GLU A 250 -7.86 -13.36 -3.35
CA GLU A 250 -6.69 -14.02 -3.95
C GLU A 250 -6.79 -15.55 -3.88
N LEU A 251 -7.20 -16.07 -2.72
CA LEU A 251 -7.40 -17.52 -2.55
C LEU A 251 -8.49 -18.04 -3.50
N LEU A 252 -9.56 -17.27 -3.69
CA LEU A 252 -10.61 -17.62 -4.64
C LEU A 252 -10.08 -17.61 -6.09
N GLN A 253 -9.25 -16.63 -6.43
CA GLN A 253 -8.62 -16.50 -7.74
C GLN A 253 -7.74 -17.69 -8.11
N VAL A 254 -6.96 -18.21 -7.15
CA VAL A 254 -6.07 -19.35 -7.37
C VAL A 254 -6.78 -20.70 -7.19
N GLY A 255 -8.10 -20.72 -7.00
CA GLY A 255 -8.90 -21.93 -6.88
C GLY A 255 -8.87 -22.58 -5.50
N ARG A 256 -8.30 -21.93 -4.48
CA ARG A 256 -8.32 -22.37 -3.08
C ARG A 256 -9.63 -21.97 -2.40
N THR A 257 -10.74 -22.41 -2.98
CA THR A 257 -12.10 -21.92 -2.68
C THR A 257 -12.54 -22.18 -1.23
N GLN A 258 -12.16 -23.32 -0.64
CA GLN A 258 -12.49 -23.62 0.75
C GLN A 258 -11.72 -22.73 1.74
N ASP A 259 -10.44 -22.49 1.48
CA ASP A 259 -9.62 -21.57 2.27
C ASP A 259 -10.18 -20.14 2.16
N ALA A 260 -10.50 -19.71 0.93
CA ALA A 260 -11.14 -18.42 0.66
C ALA A 260 -12.43 -18.25 1.47
N LEU A 261 -13.32 -19.24 1.43
CA LEU A 261 -14.58 -19.23 2.19
C LEU A 261 -14.33 -19.10 3.70
N GLY A 262 -13.32 -19.79 4.24
CA GLY A 262 -12.94 -19.69 5.65
C GLY A 262 -12.45 -18.28 6.04
N ILE A 263 -11.65 -17.64 5.19
CA ILE A 263 -11.20 -16.25 5.41
C ILE A 263 -12.38 -15.28 5.31
N VAL A 264 -13.10 -15.32 4.19
CA VAL A 264 -14.16 -14.35 3.88
C VAL A 264 -15.31 -14.44 4.88
N ARG A 265 -15.67 -15.62 5.37
CA ARG A 265 -16.66 -15.76 6.47
C ARG A 265 -16.28 -14.96 7.71
N ARG A 266 -15.00 -14.98 8.10
CA ARG A 266 -14.53 -14.23 9.28
C ARG A 266 -14.57 -12.72 9.02
N VAL A 267 -14.23 -12.30 7.81
CA VAL A 267 -14.30 -10.88 7.40
C VAL A 267 -15.74 -10.39 7.39
N ALA A 268 -16.64 -11.10 6.69
CA ALA A 268 -18.06 -10.76 6.58
C ALA A 268 -18.80 -10.84 7.92
N ALA A 269 -18.34 -11.66 8.87
CA ALA A 269 -18.89 -11.67 10.23
C ALA A 269 -18.49 -10.44 11.06
N LYS A 270 -17.30 -9.86 10.82
CA LYS A 270 -16.83 -8.64 11.51
C LYS A 270 -17.32 -7.36 10.85
N PHE A 271 -17.46 -7.37 9.52
CA PHE A 271 -17.91 -6.25 8.70
C PHE A 271 -19.22 -6.63 7.99
N ASP A 272 -20.25 -6.87 8.80
CA ASP A 272 -21.54 -7.46 8.40
C ASP A 272 -22.39 -6.56 7.50
N ILE A 273 -22.25 -5.24 7.64
CA ILE A 273 -22.94 -4.25 6.79
C ILE A 273 -22.16 -3.87 5.52
N GLU A 274 -20.91 -4.33 5.36
CA GLU A 274 -20.08 -3.90 4.22
C GLU A 274 -20.41 -4.72 2.96
N PRO A 275 -20.98 -4.12 1.90
CA PRO A 275 -21.47 -4.82 0.71
C PRO A 275 -20.38 -5.64 0.02
N GLU A 276 -19.14 -5.15 -0.02
CA GLU A 276 -18.04 -5.86 -0.68
C GLU A 276 -17.70 -7.16 0.07
N CYS A 277 -17.67 -7.12 1.41
CA CYS A 277 -17.47 -8.29 2.26
C CYS A 277 -18.59 -9.31 2.11
N GLN A 278 -19.85 -8.83 2.08
CA GLN A 278 -21.03 -9.69 1.91
C GLN A 278 -21.05 -10.34 0.52
N LEU A 279 -20.80 -9.58 -0.54
CA LEU A 279 -20.72 -10.13 -1.90
C LEU A 279 -19.62 -11.17 -2.02
N ALA A 280 -18.45 -10.95 -1.42
CA ALA A 280 -17.38 -11.94 -1.39
C ALA A 280 -17.81 -13.22 -0.68
N LEU A 281 -18.56 -13.12 0.43
CA LEU A 281 -19.09 -14.27 1.14
C LEU A 281 -20.05 -15.08 0.27
N TYR A 282 -20.97 -14.42 -0.43
CA TYR A 282 -21.92 -15.08 -1.32
C TYR A 282 -21.21 -15.74 -2.49
N ALA A 283 -20.27 -15.03 -3.14
CA ALA A 283 -19.47 -15.54 -4.24
C ALA A 283 -18.66 -16.78 -3.84
N ALA A 284 -17.94 -16.71 -2.71
CA ALA A 284 -17.15 -17.83 -2.20
C ALA A 284 -18.04 -19.02 -1.79
N THR A 285 -19.19 -18.77 -1.15
CA THR A 285 -20.13 -19.83 -0.76
C THR A 285 -20.72 -20.54 -1.98
N ASN A 286 -21.11 -19.76 -2.99
CA ASN A 286 -21.63 -20.25 -4.26
C ASN A 286 -20.58 -21.11 -5.00
N ALA A 287 -19.33 -20.65 -5.04
CA ALA A 287 -18.23 -21.36 -5.70
C ALA A 287 -17.79 -22.63 -4.94
N ALA A 288 -17.86 -22.65 -3.60
CA ALA A 288 -17.29 -23.71 -2.78
C ALA A 288 -18.11 -25.01 -2.74
N GLY A 289 -19.43 -24.94 -2.88
CA GLY A 289 -20.33 -26.03 -2.49
C GLY A 289 -21.19 -26.64 -3.60
N GLY A 290 -20.93 -26.33 -4.88
CA GLY A 290 -21.78 -26.77 -5.98
C GLY A 290 -23.25 -26.38 -5.76
N GLU A 291 -24.19 -27.31 -5.95
CA GLU A 291 -25.62 -27.06 -5.72
C GLU A 291 -25.93 -26.68 -4.26
N ARG A 292 -25.30 -27.35 -3.29
CA ARG A 292 -25.51 -27.05 -1.86
C ARG A 292 -24.98 -25.66 -1.51
N GLY A 293 -23.83 -25.29 -2.05
CA GLY A 293 -23.22 -23.97 -1.89
C GLY A 293 -24.06 -22.87 -2.55
N THR A 294 -24.60 -23.14 -3.73
CA THR A 294 -25.52 -22.23 -4.43
C THR A 294 -26.77 -21.99 -3.60
N ALA A 295 -27.42 -23.06 -3.12
CA ALA A 295 -28.61 -22.95 -2.28
C ALA A 295 -28.31 -22.20 -0.96
N GLU A 296 -27.12 -22.39 -0.38
CA GLU A 296 -26.70 -21.66 0.81
C GLU A 296 -26.45 -20.18 0.54
N ALA A 297 -25.75 -19.84 -0.55
CA ALA A 297 -25.52 -18.45 -0.94
C ALA A 297 -26.85 -17.73 -1.21
N GLN A 298 -27.81 -18.38 -1.87
CA GLN A 298 -29.16 -17.85 -2.08
C GLN A 298 -29.94 -17.67 -0.77
N ARG A 299 -29.80 -18.58 0.19
CA ARG A 299 -30.37 -18.41 1.54
C ARG A 299 -29.78 -17.20 2.25
N LEU A 300 -28.45 -17.08 2.29
CA LEU A 300 -27.76 -15.93 2.89
C LEU A 300 -28.19 -14.62 2.24
N TRP A 301 -28.30 -14.61 0.91
CA TRP A 301 -28.82 -13.46 0.16
C TRP A 301 -30.27 -13.12 0.52
N SER A 302 -31.15 -14.11 0.64
CA SER A 302 -32.57 -13.88 0.89
C SER A 302 -32.82 -13.08 2.17
N VAL A 303 -32.04 -13.36 3.22
CA VAL A 303 -32.12 -12.72 4.54
C VAL A 303 -31.23 -11.47 4.68
N ALA A 304 -30.42 -11.13 3.67
CA ALA A 304 -29.56 -9.96 3.72
C ALA A 304 -30.39 -8.65 3.76
N PRO A 305 -29.95 -7.63 4.53
CA PRO A 305 -30.63 -6.34 4.59
C PRO A 305 -30.81 -5.72 3.20
N GLY A 306 -31.95 -5.04 2.97
CA GLY A 306 -32.24 -4.40 1.69
C GLY A 306 -31.17 -3.39 1.26
N GLU A 307 -30.63 -2.62 2.20
CA GLU A 307 -29.54 -1.67 1.96
C GLU A 307 -28.26 -2.36 1.46
N VAL A 308 -27.90 -3.52 2.05
CA VAL A 308 -26.75 -4.31 1.57
C VAL A 308 -26.98 -4.76 0.14
N LYS A 309 -28.20 -5.25 -0.18
CA LYS A 309 -28.54 -5.70 -1.55
C LYS A 309 -28.43 -4.56 -2.57
N GLN A 310 -28.94 -3.38 -2.23
CA GLN A 310 -28.84 -2.18 -3.06
C GLN A 310 -27.37 -1.79 -3.29
N ARG A 311 -26.59 -1.65 -2.22
CA ARG A 311 -25.17 -1.29 -2.32
C ARG A 311 -24.34 -2.33 -3.07
N VAL A 312 -24.67 -3.62 -2.96
CA VAL A 312 -24.04 -4.69 -3.76
C VAL A 312 -24.31 -4.52 -5.25
N ALA A 313 -25.53 -4.13 -5.64
CA ALA A 313 -25.88 -3.91 -7.04
C ALA A 313 -25.13 -2.71 -7.67
N GLU A 314 -24.70 -1.77 -6.85
CA GLU A 314 -23.94 -0.57 -7.24
C GLU A 314 -22.42 -0.80 -7.27
N LEU A 315 -21.92 -1.98 -6.85
CA LEU A 315 -20.48 -2.25 -6.82
C LEU A 315 -19.89 -2.37 -8.23
N ASP A 316 -18.98 -1.46 -8.56
CA ASP A 316 -18.07 -1.62 -9.70
C ASP A 316 -16.88 -2.50 -9.31
N LEU A 317 -16.97 -3.80 -9.62
CA LEU A 317 -15.93 -4.78 -9.31
C LEU A 317 -14.60 -4.50 -10.03
N ALA A 318 -14.62 -3.79 -11.16
CA ALA A 318 -13.41 -3.41 -11.88
C ALA A 318 -12.69 -2.28 -11.14
N GLN A 319 -13.40 -1.25 -10.69
CA GLN A 319 -12.84 -0.21 -9.82
C GLN A 319 -12.34 -0.80 -8.49
N ARG A 320 -13.04 -1.80 -7.95
CA ARG A 320 -12.58 -2.55 -6.77
C ARG A 320 -11.38 -3.45 -7.05
N GLN A 321 -10.93 -3.57 -8.30
CA GLN A 321 -9.79 -4.41 -8.69
C GLN A 321 -9.97 -5.84 -8.16
N TRP A 322 -11.14 -6.43 -8.31
CA TRP A 322 -11.29 -7.84 -7.96
C TRP A 322 -10.49 -8.71 -8.92
N PRO A 323 -9.79 -9.75 -8.43
CA PRO A 323 -9.18 -10.73 -9.31
C PRO A 323 -10.23 -11.34 -10.27
N PRO A 324 -9.90 -11.59 -11.55
CA PRO A 324 -10.87 -11.98 -12.57
C PRO A 324 -11.80 -13.14 -12.18
N ALA A 325 -11.28 -14.24 -11.65
CA ALA A 325 -12.05 -15.41 -11.26
C ALA A 325 -12.92 -15.15 -10.01
N ALA A 326 -12.46 -14.30 -9.09
CA ALA A 326 -13.28 -13.85 -7.96
C ALA A 326 -14.44 -12.96 -8.45
N ALA A 327 -14.18 -12.06 -9.40
CA ALA A 327 -15.21 -11.23 -10.02
C ALA A 327 -16.21 -12.08 -10.84
N ASP A 328 -15.75 -13.12 -11.53
CA ASP A 328 -16.61 -14.06 -12.25
C ASP A 328 -17.47 -14.89 -11.29
N ALA A 329 -16.93 -15.31 -10.15
CA ALA A 329 -17.70 -15.98 -9.10
C ALA A 329 -18.81 -15.07 -8.55
N ALA A 330 -18.51 -13.79 -8.30
CA ALA A 330 -19.51 -12.81 -7.88
C ALA A 330 -20.59 -12.59 -8.95
N ARG A 331 -20.21 -12.38 -10.21
CA ARG A 331 -21.17 -12.23 -11.33
C ARG A 331 -22.01 -13.48 -11.55
N THR A 332 -21.46 -14.66 -11.33
CA THR A 332 -22.20 -15.93 -11.41
C THR A 332 -23.23 -16.04 -10.30
N PHE A 333 -22.86 -15.69 -9.07
CA PHE A 333 -23.79 -15.62 -7.95
C PHE A 333 -24.89 -14.58 -8.20
N LEU A 334 -24.56 -13.36 -8.63
CA LEU A 334 -25.56 -12.31 -8.91
C LEU A 334 -26.58 -12.75 -9.97
N ARG A 335 -26.14 -13.46 -11.02
CA ARG A 335 -27.06 -14.05 -12.01
C ARG A 335 -27.98 -15.12 -11.42
N SER A 336 -27.52 -15.88 -10.42
CA SER A 336 -28.34 -16.92 -9.79
C SER A 336 -29.45 -16.36 -8.88
N VAL A 337 -29.34 -15.09 -8.47
CA VAL A 337 -30.36 -14.39 -7.68
C VAL A 337 -31.15 -13.35 -8.48
N ALA A 338 -30.75 -13.02 -9.71
CA ALA A 338 -31.38 -12.00 -10.55
C ALA A 338 -32.88 -12.26 -10.81
N SER A 339 -33.32 -13.51 -10.94
CA SER A 339 -34.75 -13.84 -11.10
C SER A 339 -35.59 -13.54 -9.86
N ALA A 340 -34.98 -13.48 -8.67
CA ALA A 340 -35.65 -13.11 -7.43
C ALA A 340 -35.82 -11.60 -7.25
N TRP A 341 -35.10 -10.78 -8.03
CA TRP A 341 -35.23 -9.32 -8.03
C TRP A 341 -36.40 -8.84 -8.90
N SER A 342 -36.68 -9.51 -10.02
CA SER A 342 -37.73 -9.10 -10.97
C SER A 342 -39.16 -9.45 -10.55
N SER A 343 -39.34 -10.16 -9.43
CA SER A 343 -40.64 -10.66 -8.96
C SER A 343 -41.16 -9.94 -7.71
N GLY A 344 -40.59 -8.79 -7.36
CA GLY A 344 -40.88 -8.05 -6.13
C GLY A 344 -41.14 -6.55 -6.34
N GLU A 345 -41.91 -6.20 -7.38
CA GLU A 345 -42.62 -4.92 -7.48
C GLU A 345 -44.07 -5.07 -7.03
#